data_AF-A0A3B1E3B2-F1
#
_entry.id   AF-A0A3B1E3B2-F1
#
_cell.length_a   1.000
_cell.length_b   1.000
_cell.length_c   1.000
_cell.angle_alpha   90.00
_cell.angle_beta   90.00
_cell.angle_gamma   90.00
#
_symmetry.space_group_name_H-M   'P 1'
#
loop_
_entity.id
_entity.type
_entity.pdbx_description
1 polymer ?
#
loop_
_entity_poly.entity_id
_entity_poly.type
_entity_poly.pdbx_seq_one_letter_code
_entity_poly.pdbx_strand_id
1 'polypeptide(L)'
;MAIILVQYLLGGMLRHLGKQLFEHIGLAAMVLLCGLIFFVMLLRTESSWLKSAGWVLLLLLGVQITLGLSAFVTKYGFAPTGYVAVHHSILQVIIRTSHTLVGMLLLMTSLTTLLRILHIESFRTLQPINITASLPQTAQLKGGAQ
;
A
#
# COMPACT_ATOMS: atom_id res chain seq x y z
N MET A 1 1.67 -6.14 3.35
CA MET A 1 2.48 -6.47 2.15
C MET A 1 2.23 -7.88 1.66
N ALA A 2 2.43 -8.91 2.49
CA ALA A 2 2.16 -10.31 2.12
C ALA A 2 0.76 -10.53 1.53
N ILE A 3 -0.27 -9.96 2.17
CA ILE A 3 -1.67 -10.07 1.71
C ILE A 3 -1.88 -9.43 0.32
N ILE A 4 -1.24 -8.30 0.02
CA ILE A 4 -1.32 -7.62 -1.29
C ILE A 4 -0.64 -8.45 -2.38
N LEU A 5 0.50 -9.07 -2.05
CA LEU A 5 1.22 -9.97 -2.96
C LEU A 5 0.39 -11.22 -3.28
N VAL A 6 -0.19 -11.86 -2.26
CA VAL A 6 -1.06 -13.03 -2.44
C VAL A 6 -2.29 -12.66 -3.26
N GLN A 7 -2.86 -11.46 -3.05
CA GLN A 7 -3.99 -10.95 -3.85
C GLN A 7 -3.62 -10.77 -5.32
N TYR A 8 -2.44 -10.24 -5.59
CA TYR A 8 -1.92 -10.08 -6.95
C TYR A 8 -1.75 -11.44 -7.65
N LEU A 9 -1.17 -12.44 -6.97
CA LEU A 9 -1.00 -13.79 -7.51
C LEU A 9 -2.35 -14.48 -7.80
N LEU A 10 -3.29 -14.42 -6.86
CA LEU A 10 -4.65 -14.96 -7.05
C LEU A 10 -5.41 -14.27 -8.18
N GLY A 11 -5.23 -12.95 -8.34
CA GLY A 11 -5.80 -12.21 -9.47
C GLY A 11 -5.25 -12.69 -10.82
N GLY A 12 -3.95 -13.00 -10.88
CA GLY A 12 -3.32 -13.64 -12.04
C GLY A 12 -3.89 -15.03 -12.34
N MET A 13 -4.05 -15.86 -11.31
CA MET A 13 -4.67 -17.18 -11.45
C MET A 13 -6.12 -17.10 -11.94
N LEU A 14 -6.94 -16.20 -11.38
CA LEU A 14 -8.30 -15.97 -11.85
C LEU A 14 -8.33 -15.51 -13.32
N ARG A 15 -7.33 -14.74 -13.74
CA ARG A 15 -7.23 -14.21 -15.10
C ARG A 15 -6.88 -15.28 -16.13
N HIS A 16 -6.01 -16.23 -15.79
CA HIS A 16 -5.50 -17.25 -16.70
C HIS A 16 -6.23 -18.59 -16.60
N LEU A 17 -6.69 -18.98 -15.41
CA LEU A 17 -7.29 -20.28 -15.14
C LEU A 17 -8.81 -20.20 -14.95
N GLY A 18 -9.37 -19.00 -14.77
CA GLY A 18 -10.80 -18.81 -14.52
C GLY A 18 -11.31 -19.36 -13.18
N LYS A 19 -10.43 -19.86 -12.32
CA LYS A 19 -10.73 -20.48 -11.02
C LYS A 19 -10.59 -19.45 -9.88
N GLN A 20 -11.10 -19.78 -8.68
CA GLN A 20 -10.89 -19.04 -7.42
C GLN A 20 -11.48 -17.62 -7.34
N LEU A 21 -12.64 -17.38 -7.97
CA LEU A 21 -13.32 -16.07 -7.88
C LEU A 21 -13.67 -15.68 -6.44
N PHE A 22 -14.25 -16.61 -5.67
CA PHE A 22 -14.68 -16.34 -4.29
C PHE A 22 -13.49 -16.07 -3.36
N GLU A 23 -12.40 -16.83 -3.51
CA GLU A 23 -11.16 -16.62 -2.77
C GLU A 23 -10.54 -15.26 -3.10
N HIS A 24 -10.55 -14.87 -4.38
CA HIS A 24 -10.06 -13.57 -4.82
C HIS A 24 -10.89 -12.40 -4.23
N ILE A 25 -12.21 -12.55 -4.14
CA ILE A 25 -13.10 -11.54 -3.52
C ILE A 25 -12.88 -11.48 -2.01
N GLY A 26 -12.80 -12.64 -1.33
CA GLY A 26 -12.55 -12.70 0.11
C GLY A 26 -11.21 -12.06 0.48
N LEU A 27 -10.18 -12.33 -0.31
CA LEU A 27 -8.87 -11.73 -0.10
C LEU A 27 -8.84 -10.24 -0.50
N ALA A 28 -9.62 -9.81 -1.49
CA ALA A 28 -9.81 -8.38 -1.81
C ALA A 28 -10.38 -7.62 -0.60
N ALA A 29 -11.37 -8.18 0.09
CA ALA A 29 -11.93 -7.59 1.30
C ALA A 29 -10.89 -7.47 2.42
N MET A 30 -10.03 -8.49 2.58
CA MET A 30 -8.95 -8.44 3.56
C MET A 30 -7.88 -7.39 3.20
N VAL A 31 -7.52 -7.25 1.91
CA VAL A 31 -6.63 -6.17 1.44
C VAL A 31 -7.23 -4.79 1.75
N LEU A 32 -8.53 -4.61 1.53
CA LEU A 32 -9.23 -3.36 1.84
C LEU A 32 -9.15 -3.03 3.34
N LEU A 33 -9.48 -3.98 4.20
CA LEU A 33 -9.43 -3.80 5.65
C LEU A 33 -8.00 -3.47 6.13
N CYS A 34 -7.00 -4.25 5.70
CA CYS A 34 -5.61 -3.98 6.04
C CYS A 34 -5.13 -2.62 5.51
N GLY A 35 -5.54 -2.24 4.30
CA GLY A 35 -5.22 -0.95 3.69
C GLY A 35 -5.80 0.22 4.49
N LEU A 36 -7.05 0.12 4.94
CA LEU A 36 -7.69 1.13 5.79
C LEU A 36 -7.01 1.24 7.16
N ILE A 37 -6.71 0.11 7.80
CA ILE A 37 -5.99 0.11 9.08
C ILE A 37 -4.62 0.79 8.91
N PHE A 38 -3.88 0.44 7.86
CA PHE A 38 -2.58 1.03 7.57
C PHE A 38 -2.67 2.54 7.31
N PHE A 39 -3.69 2.98 6.56
CA PHE A 39 -3.97 4.39 6.34
C PHE A 39 -4.24 5.15 7.65
N VAL A 40 -5.09 4.60 8.54
CA VAL A 40 -5.37 5.20 9.85
C VAL A 40 -4.11 5.28 10.71
N MET A 41 -3.24 4.26 10.67
CA MET A 41 -1.94 4.30 11.37
C MET A 41 -1.03 5.39 10.82
N LEU A 42 -0.96 5.57 9.50
CA LEU A 42 -0.17 6.62 8.86
C LEU A 42 -0.66 8.03 9.21
N LEU A 43 -1.98 8.24 9.32
CA LEU A 43 -2.56 9.52 9.72
C LEU A 43 -2.17 9.94 11.15
N ARG A 44 -1.94 8.97 12.04
CA ARG A 44 -1.51 9.21 13.42
C ARG A 44 -0.03 9.59 13.56
N THR A 45 0.73 9.59 12.46
CA THR A 45 2.15 9.96 12.47
C THR A 45 2.30 11.46 12.24
N GLU A 46 3.22 12.14 12.95
CA GLU A 46 3.52 13.57 12.76
C GLU A 46 4.21 13.90 11.41
N SER A 47 4.78 12.89 10.73
CA SER A 47 5.49 13.10 9.46
C SER A 47 4.54 13.35 8.29
N SER A 48 4.60 14.55 7.72
CA SER A 48 3.80 14.97 6.56
C SER A 48 4.01 14.08 5.32
N TRP A 49 5.23 13.57 5.14
CA TRP A 49 5.54 12.63 4.06
C TRP A 49 4.82 11.28 4.25
N LEU A 50 4.76 10.76 5.48
CA LEU A 50 4.04 9.51 5.79
C LEU A 50 2.53 9.66 5.56
N LYS A 51 1.96 10.82 5.93
CA LYS A 51 0.56 11.15 5.65
C LYS A 51 0.29 11.19 4.13
N SER A 52 1.16 11.83 3.36
CA SER A 52 1.05 11.89 1.90
C SER A 52 1.10 10.49 1.25
N ALA A 53 2.03 9.64 1.69
CA ALA A 53 2.10 8.25 1.24
C ALA A 53 0.81 7.47 1.57
N GLY A 54 0.22 7.71 2.74
CA GLY A 54 -1.08 7.14 3.12
C GLY A 54 -2.20 7.54 2.16
N TRP A 55 -2.29 8.82 1.78
CA TRP A 55 -3.29 9.29 0.83
C TRP A 55 -3.12 8.66 -0.56
N VAL A 56 -1.88 8.53 -1.04
CA VAL A 56 -1.60 7.86 -2.32
C VAL A 56 -2.02 6.39 -2.27
N LEU A 57 -1.74 5.69 -1.17
CA LEU A 57 -2.17 4.30 -0.98
C LEU A 57 -3.69 4.17 -0.95
N LEU A 58 -4.39 5.07 -0.26
CA LEU A 58 -5.85 5.09 -0.22
C LEU A 58 -6.46 5.34 -1.60
N LEU A 59 -5.90 6.29 -2.35
CA LEU A 59 -6.32 6.57 -3.72
C LEU A 59 -6.15 5.33 -4.62
N LEU A 60 -4.96 4.71 -4.59
CA LEU A 60 -4.69 3.50 -5.38
C LEU A 60 -5.61 2.35 -4.98
N LEU A 61 -5.89 2.17 -3.69
CA LEU A 61 -6.82 1.15 -3.19
C LEU A 61 -8.25 1.40 -3.68
N GLY A 62 -8.71 2.65 -3.66
CA GLY A 62 -10.03 3.04 -4.18
C GLY A 62 -10.15 2.78 -5.68
N VAL A 63 -9.14 3.17 -6.46
CA VAL A 63 -9.09 2.89 -7.91
C VAL A 63 -9.07 1.38 -8.16
N GLN A 64 -8.29 0.61 -7.39
CA GLN A 64 -8.21 -0.84 -7.52
C GLN A 64 -9.57 -1.51 -7.34
N ILE A 65 -10.34 -1.10 -6.34
CA ILE A 65 -11.68 -1.64 -6.05
C ILE A 65 -12.66 -1.30 -7.17
N THR A 66 -12.68 -0.03 -7.60
CA THR A 66 -13.57 0.41 -8.68
C THR A 66 -13.27 -0.35 -9.98
N LEU A 67 -12.00 -0.56 -10.31
CA LEU A 67 -11.59 -1.35 -11.47
C LEU A 67 -11.93 -2.84 -11.30
N GLY A 68 -11.80 -3.40 -10.09
CA GLY A 68 -12.16 -4.79 -9.81
C GLY A 68 -13.66 -5.04 -9.97
N LEU A 69 -14.49 -4.13 -9.45
CA LEU A 69 -15.94 -4.17 -9.62
C LEU A 69 -16.34 -4.00 -11.10
N SER A 70 -15.70 -3.07 -11.79
CA SER A 70 -15.91 -2.88 -13.23
C SER A 70 -15.50 -4.12 -14.04
N ALA A 71 -14.41 -4.79 -13.67
CA ALA A 71 -13.98 -6.04 -14.29
C ALA A 71 -14.98 -7.18 -14.04
N PHE A 72 -15.62 -7.21 -12.86
CA PHE A 72 -16.68 -8.16 -12.53
C PHE A 72 -17.91 -7.91 -13.41
N VAL A 73 -18.42 -6.67 -13.44
CA VAL A 73 -19.59 -6.28 -14.24
C VAL A 73 -19.38 -6.56 -15.72
N THR A 74 -18.21 -6.23 -16.26
CA THR A 74 -17.91 -6.43 -17.69
C THR A 74 -17.70 -7.89 -18.07
N LYS A 75 -17.39 -8.76 -17.11
CA LYS A 75 -17.22 -10.20 -17.32
C LYS A 75 -18.51 -10.99 -17.14
N TYR A 76 -19.31 -10.67 -16.11
CA TYR A 76 -20.48 -11.45 -15.71
C TYR A 76 -21.81 -10.79 -16.08
N GLY A 77 -21.79 -9.53 -16.48
CA GLY A 77 -22.97 -8.74 -16.76
C GLY A 77 -23.49 -8.07 -15.49
N PHE A 78 -24.50 -7.22 -15.65
CA PHE A 78 -25.21 -6.62 -14.53
C PHE A 78 -26.70 -6.53 -14.86
N ALA A 79 -27.44 -7.56 -14.45
CA ALA A 79 -28.87 -7.70 -14.72
C ALA A 79 -29.73 -6.48 -14.32
N PRO A 80 -29.48 -5.79 -13.18
CA PRO A 80 -30.27 -4.63 -12.78
C PRO A 80 -30.23 -3.45 -13.75
N THR A 81 -29.15 -3.30 -14.54
CA THR A 81 -29.04 -2.23 -15.56
C THR A 81 -29.28 -2.75 -16.99
N GLY A 82 -29.65 -4.03 -17.14
CA GLY A 82 -29.76 -4.68 -18.44
C GLY A 82 -28.43 -4.84 -19.17
N TYR A 83 -27.29 -4.67 -18.48
CA TYR A 83 -25.98 -4.81 -19.10
C TYR A 83 -25.64 -6.27 -19.34
N VAL A 84 -25.56 -6.67 -20.61
CA VAL A 84 -25.15 -8.00 -21.05
C VAL A 84 -23.64 -8.01 -21.29
N ALA A 85 -22.94 -8.95 -20.64
CA ALA A 85 -21.50 -9.09 -20.83
C ALA A 85 -21.17 -9.54 -22.26
N VAL A 86 -20.32 -8.75 -22.94
CA VAL A 86 -19.74 -9.11 -24.24
C VAL A 86 -18.35 -9.69 -24.00
N HIS A 87 -18.22 -10.99 -24.25
CA HIS A 87 -16.97 -11.71 -24.11
C HIS A 87 -15.93 -11.17 -25.09
N HIS A 88 -14.70 -10.94 -24.64
CA HIS A 88 -13.60 -10.36 -25.44
C HIS A 88 -13.85 -8.92 -25.94
N SER A 89 -14.69 -8.15 -25.25
CA SER A 89 -14.81 -6.73 -25.56
C SER A 89 -13.52 -5.96 -25.22
N ILE A 90 -13.20 -4.94 -26.02
CA ILE A 90 -12.06 -4.04 -25.80
C ILE A 90 -12.13 -3.43 -24.39
N LEU A 91 -13.33 -3.04 -23.95
CA LEU A 91 -13.56 -2.45 -22.63
C LEU A 91 -13.21 -3.42 -21.49
N GLN A 92 -13.56 -4.70 -21.62
CA GLN A 92 -13.16 -5.74 -20.66
C GLN A 92 -11.63 -5.89 -20.59
N VAL A 93 -10.93 -5.82 -21.73
CA VAL A 93 -9.46 -5.91 -21.79
C VAL A 93 -8.80 -4.71 -21.13
N ILE A 94 -9.26 -3.49 -21.43
CA ILE A 94 -8.76 -2.25 -20.84
C ILE A 94 -8.91 -2.30 -19.32
N ILE A 95 -10.13 -2.57 -18.82
CA ILE A 95 -10.41 -2.54 -17.39
C ILE A 95 -9.59 -3.59 -16.62
N ARG A 96 -9.52 -4.83 -17.13
CA ARG A 96 -8.71 -5.89 -16.49
C ARG A 96 -7.21 -5.57 -16.50
N THR A 97 -6.72 -4.93 -17.56
CA THR A 97 -5.31 -4.52 -17.67
C THR A 97 -5.02 -3.37 -16.71
N SER A 98 -5.85 -2.33 -16.68
CA SER A 98 -5.75 -1.23 -15.72
C SER A 98 -5.84 -1.74 -14.28
N HIS A 99 -6.74 -2.65 -13.96
CA HIS A 99 -6.84 -3.27 -12.63
C HIS A 99 -5.54 -3.98 -12.23
N THR A 100 -4.87 -4.63 -13.18
CA THR A 100 -3.59 -5.30 -12.91
C THR A 100 -2.48 -4.28 -12.66
N LEU A 101 -2.40 -3.23 -13.50
CA LEU A 101 -1.38 -2.18 -13.37
C LEU A 101 -1.51 -1.40 -12.06
N VAL A 102 -2.74 -1.01 -11.68
CA VAL A 102 -2.99 -0.33 -10.40
C VAL A 102 -2.67 -1.25 -9.23
N GLY A 103 -2.94 -2.55 -9.34
CA GLY A 103 -2.56 -3.54 -8.33
C GLY A 103 -1.04 -3.62 -8.14
N MET A 104 -0.26 -3.57 -9.23
CA MET A 104 1.21 -3.50 -9.16
C MET A 104 1.69 -2.19 -8.53
N LEU A 105 1.10 -1.05 -8.89
CA LEU A 105 1.43 0.24 -8.29
C LEU A 105 1.16 0.24 -6.78
N LEU A 106 -0.01 -0.27 -6.36
CA LEU A 106 -0.37 -0.40 -4.95
C LEU A 106 0.67 -1.25 -4.19
N LEU A 107 1.07 -2.38 -4.76
CA LEU A 107 2.12 -3.24 -4.19
C LEU A 107 3.45 -2.49 -4.07
N MET A 108 3.91 -1.82 -5.13
CA MET A 108 5.18 -1.10 -5.15
C MET A 108 5.21 0.09 -4.18
N THR A 109 4.15 0.90 -4.15
CA THR A 109 4.01 2.00 -3.19
C THR A 109 4.03 1.46 -1.76
N SER A 110 3.30 0.37 -1.49
CA SER A 110 3.25 -0.22 -0.16
C SER A 110 4.60 -0.77 0.31
N LEU A 111 5.36 -1.38 -0.61
CA LEU A 111 6.70 -1.92 -0.33
C LEU A 111 7.72 -0.81 -0.10
N THR A 112 7.72 0.22 -0.95
CA THR A 112 8.66 1.36 -0.82
C THR A 112 8.40 2.18 0.45
N THR A 113 7.14 2.35 0.86
CA THR A 113 6.81 2.95 2.16
C THR A 113 7.33 2.11 3.32
N LEU A 114 7.15 0.77 3.28
CA LEU A 114 7.67 -0.13 4.31
C LEU A 114 9.19 -0.07 4.43
N LEU A 115 9.91 -0.19 3.30
CA LEU A 115 11.37 -0.15 3.29
C LEU A 115 11.92 1.15 3.84
N ARG A 116 11.26 2.29 3.54
CA ARG A 116 11.65 3.60 4.10
C ARG A 116 11.43 3.68 5.60
N ILE A 117 10.33 3.13 6.12
CA ILE A 117 10.08 3.08 7.58
C ILE A 117 11.17 2.24 8.26
N LEU A 118 11.45 1.04 7.75
CA LEU A 118 12.49 0.15 8.29
C LEU A 118 13.89 0.79 8.25
N HIS A 119 14.20 1.50 7.16
CA HIS A 119 15.46 2.21 7.01
C HIS A 119 15.62 3.31 8.08
N ILE A 120 14.56 4.08 8.35
CA ILE A 120 14.54 5.11 9.40
C ILE A 120 14.69 4.49 10.80
N GLU A 121 14.00 3.38 11.07
CA GLU A 121 14.13 2.66 12.35
C GLU A 121 15.54 2.09 12.56
N SER A 122 16.16 1.56 11.50
CA SER A 122 17.55 1.08 11.55
C SER A 122 18.51 2.20 11.96
N PHE A 123 18.42 3.39 11.35
CA PHE A 123 19.25 4.54 11.74
C PHE A 123 18.98 5.02 13.17
N ARG A 124 17.72 5.04 13.63
CA ARG A 124 17.39 5.39 15.02
C ARG A 124 18.01 4.42 16.02
N THR A 125 18.01 3.13 15.70
CA THR A 125 18.56 2.07 16.55
C THR A 125 20.08 2.12 16.63
N LEU A 126 20.75 2.64 15.59
CA LEU A 126 22.22 2.80 15.54
C LEU A 126 22.73 4.11 16.15
N GLN A 127 21.86 5.05 16.50
CA GLN A 127 22.22 6.35 17.09
C GLN A 127 22.28 6.46 18.64
N PRO A 128 22.28 5.41 19.49
CA PRO A 128 22.39 5.60 20.94
C PRO A 128 23.86 5.85 21.41
N ILE A 129 24.68 6.54 20.63
CA ILE A 129 26.03 6.94 21.05
C ILE A 129 25.99 8.39 21.54
N ASN A 130 25.97 8.52 22.88
CA ASN A 130 26.06 9.74 23.68
C ASN A 130 27.01 10.80 23.10
N ILE A 131 26.44 11.93 22.65
CA ILE A 131 27.17 13.19 22.36
C ILE A 131 27.45 13.98 23.67
N THR A 132 27.31 13.36 24.84
CA THR A 132 27.77 13.93 26.12
C THR A 132 29.25 13.61 26.42
N ALA A 133 29.92 12.79 25.61
CA ALA A 133 31.31 12.37 25.84
C ALA A 133 32.39 13.25 25.17
N SER A 134 32.04 14.32 24.46
CA SER A 134 33.02 15.12 23.69
C SER A 134 32.94 16.63 23.89
N LEU A 135 32.55 17.10 25.09
CA LEU A 135 32.93 18.45 25.51
C LEU A 135 34.31 18.36 26.18
N PRO A 136 35.36 18.97 25.61
CA PRO A 136 36.64 19.04 26.30
C PRO A 136 36.45 19.78 27.62
N GLN A 137 36.88 19.14 28.70
CA GLN A 137 36.81 19.58 30.10
C GLN A 137 37.67 20.82 30.40
N THR A 138 38.01 21.62 29.39
CA THR A 138 38.87 22.81 29.48
C THR A 138 38.10 24.10 29.75
N ALA A 139 36.77 24.08 29.71
CA ALA A 139 35.94 25.27 29.95
C ALA A 139 35.53 25.49 31.43
N GLN A 140 35.85 24.58 32.35
CA GLN A 140 35.35 24.61 33.74
C GLN A 140 36.37 25.08 34.80
N LEU A 141 37.62 25.43 34.44
CA LEU A 141 38.66 25.77 35.43
C LEU A 141 39.23 27.20 35.33
N LYS A 142 38.47 28.18 34.81
CA LYS A 142 38.94 29.59 34.72
C LYS A 142 38.05 30.64 35.39
N GLY A 143 37.19 30.26 36.34
CA GLY A 143 36.20 31.17 36.93
C GLY A 143 36.11 31.20 38.46
N GLY A 144 37.11 30.70 39.21
CA GLY A 144 37.04 30.58 40.67
C GLY A 144 38.30 31.06 41.37
N ALA A 145 38.64 32.34 41.21
CA ALA A 145 39.63 33.01 42.05
C ALA A 145 39.18 34.47 42.25
N GLN A 146 38.33 34.69 43.24
CA GLN A 146 38.22 35.92 44.03
C GLN A 146 37.71 35.55 45.43
#